data_AF-A0A7J5U2J2-F1
#
_entry.id   AF-A0A7J5U2J2-F1
#
_cell.length_a   1.000
_cell.length_b   1.000
_cell.length_c   1.000
_cell.angle_alpha   90.00
_cell.angle_beta   90.00
_cell.angle_gamma   90.00
#
_symmetry.space_group_name_H-M   'P 1'
#
loop_
_entity.id
_entity.type
_entity.pdbx_description
1 polymer ?
#
loop_
_entity_poly.entity_id
_entity_poly.type
_entity_poly.pdbx_seq_one_letter_code
_entity_poly.pdbx_strand_id
1 'polypeptide(L)'
;MMQVLALSPDQLLGRLFVDVQLGRVFSDSKTFVDCTPKLDPAEIVARYEAQKDAPGFDLHAFVFEHFNTPKPVAADFISDTSLTTTEHINRLWDRLTRPADTPVPHSSRVPLPHPYVVPGGRFREIFYWDSYFTMLGLREAGRTDLIRSMVDNFAYLIDQFGFIPNGNRTYFLSRSQPPYFALMVGLLADMEGTDALLRYLPQLQKEYDFWTKGEDDLSDAHPRARRVVQLPDGLPLNRYWDNTPTPRPEAYRQEIELNEQAEQTGVASTVLYNHIRAACESGWDFSSRWCTDAHTLATIHTADLIPVDLNCLLYSLEAILSEAYAHNGDHAHAALFEQLAADRHALIERTFWNAETGFFHDYDAVQATQTPALTLAGVFPLFFNLATPEQAAHVHDRLKEDFLQTGGWVTTLNHSGQQWDWPNGWAPLQWIVYKGLMNYGFTETAQLGRNRWLALNDKVFKATGKMMEKYNVVDAALTTGGGEYPNQDGFGWTNGVYLAMDAERRTELPES
;
A
#
# COMPACT_ATOMS: atom_id res chain seq x y z
N MET A 1 14.79 -15.84 -19.48
CA MET A 1 15.33 -14.68 -20.21
C MET A 1 15.96 -13.78 -19.16
N MET A 2 17.26 -13.48 -19.24
CA MET A 2 18.02 -12.74 -18.22
C MET A 2 17.35 -11.42 -17.84
N GLN A 3 17.26 -11.12 -16.54
CA GLN A 3 16.96 -9.81 -15.98
C GLN A 3 17.88 -8.77 -16.63
N VAL A 4 17.37 -7.99 -17.58
CA VAL A 4 17.90 -6.63 -17.75
C VAL A 4 17.39 -5.90 -16.52
N LEU A 5 18.26 -5.70 -15.52
CA LEU A 5 17.99 -4.82 -14.38
C LEU A 5 17.50 -3.49 -14.95
N ALA A 6 16.20 -3.25 -14.83
CA ALA A 6 15.58 -2.04 -15.35
C ALA A 6 15.99 -0.90 -14.42
N LEU A 7 16.96 -0.10 -14.86
CA LEU A 7 17.49 1.02 -14.09
C LEU A 7 16.39 2.07 -13.82
N SER A 8 16.44 2.67 -12.64
CA SER A 8 15.54 3.77 -12.29
C SER A 8 15.94 5.07 -12.98
N PRO A 9 15.02 6.04 -13.16
CA PRO A 9 15.31 7.29 -13.87
C PRO A 9 16.49 8.09 -13.30
N ASP A 10 16.68 8.07 -11.99
CA ASP A 10 17.82 8.69 -11.30
C ASP A 10 19.16 8.03 -11.67
N GLN A 11 19.16 6.71 -11.85
CA GLN A 11 20.35 5.96 -12.30
C GLN A 11 20.63 6.18 -13.79
N LEU A 12 19.59 6.28 -14.62
CA LEU A 12 19.72 6.48 -16.07
C LEU A 12 20.21 7.88 -16.43
N LEU A 13 19.72 8.90 -15.73
CA LEU A 13 19.90 10.30 -16.10
C LEU A 13 20.90 11.04 -15.19
N GLY A 14 21.27 10.46 -14.05
CA GLY A 14 22.31 10.99 -13.16
C GLY A 14 22.09 12.47 -12.80
N ARG A 15 23.04 13.32 -13.17
CA ARG A 15 22.99 14.75 -12.82
C ARG A 15 21.80 15.48 -13.46
N LEU A 16 21.44 15.14 -14.70
CA LEU A 16 20.26 15.71 -15.35
C LEU A 16 18.99 15.45 -14.52
N PHE A 17 18.85 14.27 -13.92
CA PHE A 17 17.71 13.99 -13.05
C PHE A 17 17.64 14.90 -11.83
N VAL A 18 18.77 15.08 -11.15
CA VAL A 18 18.87 15.95 -9.98
C VAL A 18 18.51 17.38 -10.34
N ASP A 19 19.10 17.91 -11.42
CA ASP A 19 18.88 19.29 -11.84
C ASP A 19 17.42 19.52 -12.28
N VAL A 20 16.76 18.53 -12.92
CA VAL A 20 15.33 18.62 -13.28
C VAL A 20 14.44 18.63 -12.04
N GLN A 21 14.70 17.76 -11.07
CA GLN A 21 13.88 17.68 -9.85
C GLN A 21 14.02 18.94 -8.98
N LEU A 22 15.26 19.41 -8.75
CA LEU A 22 15.52 20.58 -7.93
C LEU A 22 15.23 21.90 -8.67
N GLY A 23 15.34 21.91 -10.00
CA GLY A 23 14.99 23.03 -10.87
C GLY A 23 13.48 23.25 -11.03
N ARG A 24 12.64 22.40 -10.42
CA ARG A 24 11.16 22.52 -10.43
C ARG A 24 10.58 22.59 -11.85
N VAL A 25 11.14 21.81 -12.77
CA VAL A 25 10.65 21.73 -14.16
C VAL A 25 9.16 21.33 -14.19
N PHE A 26 8.77 20.46 -13.27
CA PHE A 26 7.39 20.09 -12.99
C PHE A 26 7.02 20.42 -11.55
N SER A 27 5.74 20.68 -11.30
CA SER A 27 5.22 20.95 -9.95
C SER A 27 5.23 19.72 -9.04
N ASP A 28 5.07 18.53 -9.63
CA ASP A 28 5.09 17.23 -8.96
C ASP A 28 6.31 16.42 -9.42
N SER A 29 7.17 16.03 -8.48
CA SER A 29 8.38 15.24 -8.73
C SER A 29 8.10 13.88 -9.38
N LYS A 30 6.90 13.33 -9.22
CA LYS A 30 6.49 12.09 -9.90
C LYS A 30 6.35 12.29 -11.42
N THR A 31 6.15 13.51 -11.90
CA THR A 31 5.93 13.77 -13.33
C THR A 31 7.16 13.39 -14.16
N PHE A 32 8.36 13.76 -13.70
CA PHE A 32 9.58 13.53 -14.48
C PHE A 32 10.01 12.07 -14.51
N VAL A 33 9.89 11.35 -13.39
CA VAL A 33 10.20 9.91 -13.34
C VAL A 33 9.25 9.06 -14.19
N ASP A 34 8.11 9.62 -14.58
CA ASP A 34 7.13 8.99 -15.48
C ASP A 34 7.26 9.43 -16.94
N CYS A 35 8.13 10.41 -17.23
CA CYS A 35 8.45 10.80 -18.60
C CYS A 35 9.18 9.67 -19.34
N THR A 36 8.90 9.53 -20.64
CA THR A 36 9.66 8.59 -21.49
C THR A 36 10.66 9.38 -22.34
N PRO A 37 11.94 8.98 -22.39
CA PRO A 37 12.93 9.65 -23.22
C PRO A 37 12.61 9.43 -24.70
N LYS A 38 12.82 10.45 -25.54
CA LYS A 38 12.62 10.38 -27.00
C LYS A 38 13.85 9.82 -27.74
N LEU A 39 14.99 9.73 -27.06
CA LEU A 39 16.28 9.21 -27.53
C LEU A 39 16.86 8.27 -26.47
N ASP A 40 17.99 7.65 -26.76
CA ASP A 40 18.72 6.90 -25.73
C ASP A 40 19.11 7.83 -24.55
N PRO A 41 18.90 7.42 -23.28
CA PRO A 41 19.24 8.25 -22.12
C PRO A 41 20.69 8.74 -22.11
N ALA A 42 21.65 7.92 -22.54
CA ALA A 42 23.07 8.33 -22.56
C ALA A 42 23.30 9.45 -23.58
N GLU A 43 22.59 9.44 -24.70
CA GLU A 43 22.64 10.52 -25.69
C GLU A 43 22.03 11.81 -25.12
N ILE A 44 20.90 11.72 -24.43
CA ILE A 44 20.27 12.89 -23.79
C ILE A 44 21.21 13.48 -22.73
N VAL A 45 21.82 12.65 -21.89
CA VAL A 45 22.79 13.11 -20.88
C VAL A 45 24.00 13.76 -21.54
N ALA A 46 24.56 13.19 -22.60
CA ALA A 46 25.67 13.80 -23.33
C ALA A 46 25.30 15.17 -23.93
N ARG A 47 24.08 15.30 -24.48
CA ARG A 47 23.55 16.58 -24.98
C ARG A 47 23.36 17.61 -23.86
N TYR A 48 22.89 17.17 -22.69
CA TYR A 48 22.73 18.02 -21.51
C TYR A 48 24.08 18.56 -21.04
N GLU A 49 25.06 17.69 -20.83
CA GLU A 49 26.40 18.08 -20.38
C GLU A 49 27.09 19.05 -21.34
N ALA A 50 26.86 18.91 -22.65
CA ALA A 50 27.40 19.82 -23.66
C ALA A 50 26.73 21.21 -23.68
N GLN A 51 25.50 21.33 -23.18
CA GLN A 51 24.67 22.54 -23.33
C GLN A 51 24.42 23.28 -22.01
N LYS A 52 24.47 22.60 -20.86
CA LYS A 52 24.01 23.12 -19.56
C LYS A 52 24.69 24.41 -19.10
N ASP A 53 25.95 24.62 -19.51
CA ASP A 53 26.75 25.81 -19.14
C ASP A 53 26.76 26.88 -20.25
N ALA A 54 26.03 26.68 -21.35
CA ALA A 54 25.96 27.63 -22.45
C ALA A 54 25.09 28.85 -22.08
N PRO A 55 25.47 30.08 -22.49
CA PRO A 55 24.62 31.25 -22.29
C PRO A 55 23.24 31.07 -22.93
N GLY A 56 22.18 31.23 -22.13
CA GLY A 56 20.80 31.09 -22.59
C GLY A 56 20.23 29.67 -22.59
N PHE A 57 20.93 28.69 -22.02
CA PHE A 57 20.38 27.35 -21.78
C PHE A 57 19.13 27.42 -20.90
N ASP A 58 18.07 26.72 -21.31
CA ASP A 58 16.80 26.59 -20.59
C ASP A 58 16.52 25.10 -20.34
N LEU A 59 16.57 24.71 -19.06
CA LEU A 59 16.34 23.34 -18.62
C LEU A 59 14.91 22.85 -18.92
N HIS A 60 13.90 23.72 -18.81
CA HIS A 60 12.53 23.35 -19.16
C HIS A 60 12.45 23.04 -20.66
N ALA A 61 12.95 23.93 -21.51
CA ALA A 61 12.94 23.74 -22.95
C ALA A 61 13.66 22.43 -23.34
N PHE A 62 14.84 22.17 -22.75
CA PHE A 62 15.60 20.95 -22.96
C PHE A 62 14.79 19.68 -22.60
N VAL A 63 14.12 19.69 -21.44
CA VAL A 63 13.29 18.55 -21.00
C VAL A 63 12.11 18.32 -21.95
N PHE A 64 11.38 19.35 -22.33
CA PHE A 64 10.23 19.20 -23.25
C PHE A 64 10.66 18.82 -24.68
N GLU A 65 11.87 19.17 -25.09
CA GLU A 65 12.47 18.72 -26.35
C GLU A 65 12.77 17.22 -26.30
N HIS A 66 13.36 16.70 -25.22
CA HIS A 66 13.91 15.34 -25.16
C HIS A 66 13.04 14.28 -24.48
N PHE A 67 11.95 14.67 -23.82
CA PHE A 67 11.07 13.74 -23.11
C PHE A 67 9.60 13.90 -23.50
N ASN A 68 8.87 12.79 -23.56
CA ASN A 68 7.41 12.82 -23.64
C ASN A 68 6.84 12.89 -22.22
N THR A 69 5.98 13.87 -21.96
CA THR A 69 5.31 13.99 -20.68
C THR A 69 4.12 13.05 -20.58
N PRO A 70 3.89 12.46 -19.39
CA PRO A 70 2.82 11.50 -19.22
C PRO A 70 1.47 12.21 -19.10
N LYS A 71 0.43 11.66 -19.75
CA LYS A 71 -0.93 12.21 -19.70
C LYS A 71 -1.68 11.73 -18.44
N PRO A 72 -2.61 12.52 -17.88
CA PRO A 72 -3.44 12.06 -16.76
C PRO A 72 -4.40 10.93 -17.16
N VAL A 73 -4.72 10.05 -16.21
CA VAL A 73 -5.73 8.99 -16.38
C VAL A 73 -7.13 9.59 -16.43
N ALA A 74 -7.94 9.16 -17.40
CA ALA A 74 -9.37 9.49 -17.48
C ALA A 74 -9.68 11.00 -17.42
N ALA A 75 -8.76 11.85 -17.93
CA ALA A 75 -8.90 13.30 -17.90
C ALA A 75 -10.14 13.83 -18.65
N ASP A 76 -10.68 13.03 -19.57
CA ASP A 76 -11.85 13.31 -20.39
C ASP A 76 -13.16 12.72 -19.81
N PHE A 77 -13.09 12.01 -18.69
CA PHE A 77 -14.27 11.42 -18.08
C PHE A 77 -15.12 12.47 -17.37
N ILE A 78 -16.36 12.63 -17.85
CA ILE A 78 -17.36 13.50 -17.25
C ILE A 78 -18.33 12.64 -16.45
N SER A 79 -18.32 12.83 -15.14
CA SER A 79 -19.23 12.13 -14.23
C SER A 79 -20.67 12.63 -14.36
N ASP A 80 -21.62 11.70 -14.38
CA ASP A 80 -23.04 11.96 -14.28
C ASP A 80 -23.49 11.78 -12.82
N THR A 81 -23.69 12.90 -12.11
CA THR A 81 -24.11 12.91 -10.70
C THR A 81 -25.56 12.48 -10.49
N SER A 82 -26.34 12.29 -11.56
CA SER A 82 -27.71 11.76 -11.46
C SER A 82 -27.72 10.26 -11.14
N LEU A 83 -26.67 9.52 -11.55
CA LEU A 83 -26.50 8.09 -11.28
C LEU A 83 -26.38 7.80 -9.78
N THR A 84 -26.72 6.59 -9.37
CA THR A 84 -26.29 6.09 -8.05
C THR A 84 -24.77 5.91 -8.02
N THR A 85 -24.17 5.96 -6.84
CA THR A 85 -22.74 5.74 -6.65
C THR A 85 -22.32 4.36 -7.19
N THR A 86 -23.12 3.32 -6.95
CA THR A 86 -22.93 1.97 -7.49
C THR A 86 -22.91 1.95 -9.03
N GLU A 87 -23.86 2.61 -9.70
CA GLU A 87 -23.87 2.71 -11.17
C GLU A 87 -22.67 3.47 -11.72
N HIS A 88 -22.27 4.56 -11.05
CA HIS A 88 -21.08 5.31 -11.43
C HIS A 88 -19.81 4.45 -11.34
N ILE A 89 -19.60 3.77 -10.20
CA ILE A 89 -18.42 2.92 -10.00
C ILE A 89 -18.36 1.82 -11.08
N ASN A 90 -19.47 1.14 -11.35
CA ASN A 90 -19.50 0.08 -12.36
C ASN A 90 -19.12 0.58 -13.77
N ARG A 91 -19.48 1.82 -14.12
CA ARG A 91 -19.05 2.44 -15.40
C ARG A 91 -17.57 2.87 -15.39
N LEU A 92 -17.01 3.10 -14.20
CA LEU A 92 -15.65 3.60 -14.04
C LEU A 92 -14.61 2.50 -14.21
N TRP A 93 -14.95 1.22 -13.99
CA TRP A 93 -14.01 0.10 -14.14
C TRP A 93 -13.34 0.04 -15.51
N ASP A 94 -14.10 0.22 -16.60
CA ASP A 94 -13.53 0.22 -17.95
C ASP A 94 -12.58 1.40 -18.20
N ARG A 95 -12.78 2.52 -17.47
CA ARG A 95 -11.91 3.71 -17.57
C ARG A 95 -10.63 3.58 -16.75
N LEU A 96 -10.71 2.89 -15.62
CA LEU A 96 -9.56 2.59 -14.78
C LEU A 96 -8.77 1.37 -15.28
N THR A 97 -9.38 0.54 -16.14
CA THR A 97 -8.69 -0.59 -16.76
C THR A 97 -7.66 -0.11 -17.79
N ARG A 98 -6.48 -0.69 -17.74
CA ARG A 98 -5.44 -0.59 -18.75
C ARG A 98 -5.32 -1.93 -19.46
N PRO A 99 -5.10 -1.93 -20.79
CA PRO A 99 -4.73 -3.15 -21.49
C PRO A 99 -3.36 -3.64 -21.01
N ALA A 100 -2.98 -4.84 -21.44
CA ALA A 100 -1.60 -5.30 -21.32
C ALA A 100 -0.62 -4.23 -21.87
N ASP A 101 0.50 -4.04 -21.17
CA ASP A 101 1.45 -2.99 -21.52
C ASP A 101 2.25 -3.38 -22.77
N THR A 102 2.45 -2.40 -23.65
CA THR A 102 3.48 -2.51 -24.70
C THR A 102 4.80 -2.00 -24.15
N PRO A 103 5.90 -2.78 -24.18
CA PRO A 103 7.20 -2.32 -23.72
C PRO A 103 7.63 -1.04 -24.43
N VAL A 104 7.96 -0.01 -23.65
CA VAL A 104 8.53 1.26 -24.15
C VAL A 104 9.98 1.33 -23.68
N PRO A 105 10.97 1.41 -24.60
CA PRO A 105 12.38 1.49 -24.23
C PRO A 105 12.65 2.59 -23.21
N HIS A 106 13.43 2.26 -22.18
CA HIS A 106 13.84 3.19 -21.10
C HIS A 106 12.68 3.87 -20.35
N SER A 107 11.45 3.40 -20.52
CA SER A 107 10.36 3.83 -19.65
C SER A 107 10.60 3.32 -18.24
N SER A 108 10.25 4.13 -17.23
CA SER A 108 10.16 3.63 -15.87
C SER A 108 9.06 2.60 -15.70
N ARG A 109 8.09 2.50 -16.62
CA ARG A 109 7.03 1.49 -16.57
C ARG A 109 7.58 0.08 -16.80
N VAL A 110 7.35 -0.80 -15.84
CA VAL A 110 7.58 -2.25 -16.00
C VAL A 110 6.35 -2.84 -16.70
N PRO A 111 6.49 -3.42 -17.91
CA PRO A 111 5.35 -3.87 -18.69
C PRO A 111 4.69 -5.11 -18.07
N LEU A 112 3.37 -5.09 -17.99
CA LEU A 112 2.54 -6.21 -17.54
C LEU A 112 1.86 -6.96 -18.70
N PRO A 113 1.83 -8.30 -18.67
CA PRO A 113 1.30 -9.13 -19.76
C PRO A 113 -0.23 -9.14 -19.89
N HIS A 114 -0.98 -8.76 -18.86
CA HIS A 114 -2.45 -8.81 -18.85
C HIS A 114 -3.07 -7.45 -18.51
N PRO A 115 -4.38 -7.25 -18.79
CA PRO A 115 -5.10 -6.06 -18.34
C PRO A 115 -5.08 -5.90 -16.80
N TYR A 116 -5.11 -4.66 -16.33
CA TYR A 116 -5.13 -4.35 -14.91
C TYR A 116 -5.87 -3.04 -14.61
N VAL A 117 -6.35 -2.89 -13.38
CA VAL A 117 -6.96 -1.64 -12.91
C VAL A 117 -5.89 -0.77 -12.25
N VAL A 118 -5.92 0.54 -12.51
CA VAL A 118 -5.11 1.53 -11.79
C VAL A 118 -5.98 2.31 -10.79
N PRO A 119 -5.42 2.85 -9.70
CA PRO A 119 -6.22 3.59 -8.72
C PRO A 119 -6.95 4.80 -9.31
N GLY A 120 -6.27 5.58 -10.17
CA GLY A 120 -6.84 6.77 -10.81
C GLY A 120 -5.98 8.04 -10.64
N GLY A 121 -6.24 9.08 -11.45
CA GLY A 121 -5.52 10.35 -11.40
C GLY A 121 -4.03 10.25 -11.75
N ARG A 122 -3.14 10.65 -10.82
CA ARG A 122 -1.67 10.58 -10.92
C ARG A 122 -1.15 9.15 -10.84
N PHE A 123 -1.90 8.25 -10.21
CA PHE A 123 -1.55 6.85 -10.03
C PHE A 123 -1.89 6.11 -11.33
N ARG A 124 -0.89 6.09 -12.20
CA ARG A 124 -0.97 5.55 -13.56
C ARG A 124 -0.56 4.09 -13.62
N GLU A 125 -0.02 3.57 -12.52
CA GLU A 125 0.46 2.21 -12.38
C GLU A 125 -0.44 1.37 -11.50
N ILE A 126 -0.32 0.05 -11.64
CA ILE A 126 -0.91 -0.86 -10.65
C ILE A 126 -0.13 -0.67 -9.34
N PHE A 127 -0.85 -0.62 -8.22
CA PHE A 127 -0.28 -0.65 -6.89
C PHE A 127 -0.66 -1.96 -6.21
N TYR A 128 0.23 -2.50 -5.40
CA TYR A 128 0.11 -3.86 -4.90
C TYR A 128 -1.12 -4.01 -3.99
N TRP A 129 -1.11 -3.45 -2.79
CA TRP A 129 -2.19 -3.68 -1.83
C TRP A 129 -3.54 -3.04 -2.24
N ASP A 130 -3.51 -1.89 -2.93
CA ASP A 130 -4.69 -1.23 -3.52
C ASP A 130 -5.51 -2.19 -4.39
N SER A 131 -4.81 -3.08 -5.08
CA SER A 131 -5.42 -4.02 -6.01
C SER A 131 -6.30 -5.04 -5.32
N TYR A 132 -5.97 -5.46 -4.09
CA TYR A 132 -6.82 -6.40 -3.35
C TYR A 132 -8.18 -5.76 -3.05
N PHE A 133 -8.16 -4.55 -2.51
CA PHE A 133 -9.39 -3.81 -2.20
C PHE A 133 -10.17 -3.46 -3.47
N THR A 134 -9.48 -3.19 -4.58
CA THR A 134 -10.11 -3.02 -5.90
C THR A 134 -10.78 -4.31 -6.36
N MET A 135 -10.12 -5.46 -6.21
CA MET A 135 -10.66 -6.77 -6.58
C MET A 135 -11.93 -7.14 -5.83
N LEU A 136 -12.10 -6.67 -4.58
CA LEU A 136 -13.36 -6.84 -3.84
C LEU A 136 -14.56 -6.28 -4.62
N GLY A 137 -14.44 -5.07 -5.19
CA GLY A 137 -15.51 -4.51 -6.02
C GLY A 137 -15.60 -5.13 -7.40
N LEU A 138 -14.49 -5.59 -7.98
CA LEU A 138 -14.51 -6.35 -9.24
C LEU A 138 -15.28 -7.67 -9.08
N ARG A 139 -15.19 -8.32 -7.91
CA ARG A 139 -15.97 -9.51 -7.59
C ARG A 139 -17.47 -9.20 -7.62
N GLU A 140 -17.89 -8.12 -6.94
CA GLU A 140 -19.29 -7.70 -6.95
C GLU A 140 -19.78 -7.24 -8.34
N ALA A 141 -18.87 -6.78 -9.20
CA ALA A 141 -19.15 -6.44 -10.59
C ALA A 141 -19.10 -7.66 -11.55
N GLY A 142 -18.84 -8.87 -11.06
CA GLY A 142 -18.74 -10.09 -11.87
C GLY A 142 -17.52 -10.14 -12.81
N ARG A 143 -16.47 -9.35 -12.51
CA ARG A 143 -15.26 -9.21 -13.33
C ARG A 143 -14.14 -10.18 -12.93
N THR A 144 -14.47 -11.46 -12.81
CA THR A 144 -13.50 -12.53 -12.52
C THR A 144 -12.36 -12.56 -13.53
N ASP A 145 -12.64 -12.23 -14.79
CA ASP A 145 -11.66 -12.10 -15.87
C ASP A 145 -10.53 -11.10 -15.52
N LEU A 146 -10.91 -9.97 -14.95
CA LEU A 146 -9.99 -8.90 -14.60
C LEU A 146 -9.24 -9.19 -13.30
N ILE A 147 -9.91 -9.82 -12.32
CA ILE A 147 -9.26 -10.30 -11.10
C ILE A 147 -8.16 -11.30 -11.47
N ARG A 148 -8.47 -12.33 -12.28
CA ARG A 148 -7.49 -13.31 -12.76
C ARG A 148 -6.32 -12.63 -13.48
N SER A 149 -6.61 -11.69 -14.38
CA SER A 149 -5.59 -10.92 -15.11
C SER A 149 -4.64 -10.17 -14.16
N MET A 150 -5.18 -9.57 -13.09
CA MET A 150 -4.38 -8.86 -12.10
C MET A 150 -3.56 -9.82 -11.22
N VAL A 151 -4.10 -10.98 -10.81
CA VAL A 151 -3.34 -12.03 -10.10
C VAL A 151 -2.22 -12.59 -10.98
N ASP A 152 -2.48 -12.85 -12.26
CA ASP A 152 -1.46 -13.28 -13.23
C ASP A 152 -0.35 -12.23 -13.40
N ASN A 153 -0.70 -10.94 -13.42
CA ASN A 153 0.29 -9.86 -13.45
C ASN A 153 1.16 -9.81 -12.19
N PHE A 154 0.59 -10.03 -11.00
CA PHE A 154 1.36 -10.09 -9.76
C PHE A 154 2.26 -11.32 -9.69
N ALA A 155 1.77 -12.49 -10.12
CA ALA A 155 2.56 -13.69 -10.28
C ALA A 155 3.75 -13.46 -11.25
N TYR A 156 3.50 -12.77 -12.37
CA TYR A 156 4.54 -12.37 -13.31
C TYR A 156 5.60 -11.47 -12.65
N LEU A 157 5.20 -10.46 -11.85
CA LEU A 157 6.14 -9.59 -11.13
C LEU A 157 7.00 -10.38 -10.13
N ILE A 158 6.40 -11.31 -9.39
CA ILE A 158 7.14 -12.22 -8.50
C ILE A 158 8.15 -13.06 -9.29
N ASP A 159 7.76 -13.60 -10.44
CA ASP A 159 8.66 -14.39 -11.27
C ASP A 159 9.80 -13.56 -11.88
N GLN A 160 9.57 -12.27 -12.18
CA GLN A 160 10.60 -11.38 -12.72
C GLN A 160 11.55 -10.83 -11.66
N PHE A 161 11.06 -10.46 -10.47
CA PHE A 161 11.81 -9.69 -9.49
C PHE A 161 12.02 -10.41 -8.15
N GLY A 162 11.33 -11.52 -7.93
CA GLY A 162 11.31 -12.27 -6.67
C GLY A 162 10.29 -11.75 -5.65
N PHE A 163 9.56 -10.67 -5.98
CA PHE A 163 8.54 -10.06 -5.13
C PHE A 163 7.65 -9.13 -5.97
N ILE A 164 6.57 -8.62 -5.37
CA ILE A 164 5.71 -7.61 -5.98
C ILE A 164 6.22 -6.23 -5.57
N PRO A 165 6.72 -5.38 -6.49
CA PRO A 165 7.09 -4.01 -6.15
C PRO A 165 5.87 -3.18 -5.76
N ASN A 166 6.08 -2.10 -5.00
CA ASN A 166 5.04 -1.13 -4.60
C ASN A 166 4.05 -0.80 -5.74
N GLY A 167 4.60 -0.53 -6.93
CA GLY A 167 3.85 -0.55 -8.19
C GLY A 167 4.75 -0.94 -9.35
N ASN A 168 4.19 -1.09 -10.56
CA ASN A 168 4.96 -1.55 -11.74
C ASN A 168 5.86 -0.46 -12.37
N ARG A 169 6.77 0.10 -11.57
CA ARG A 169 7.77 1.10 -11.96
C ARG A 169 9.18 0.73 -11.51
N THR A 170 10.20 1.08 -12.30
CA THR A 170 11.60 0.75 -12.00
C THR A 170 12.09 1.35 -10.69
N TYR A 171 11.66 2.57 -10.35
CA TYR A 171 11.99 3.23 -9.09
C TYR A 171 11.26 2.63 -7.85
N PHE A 172 10.36 1.66 -8.05
CA PHE A 172 9.74 0.87 -6.99
C PHE A 172 10.41 -0.50 -6.78
N LEU A 173 11.37 -0.91 -7.62
CA LEU A 173 12.04 -2.22 -7.51
C LEU A 173 12.96 -2.36 -6.28
N SER A 174 13.01 -1.37 -5.40
CA SER A 174 13.75 -1.44 -4.13
C SER A 174 12.91 -1.93 -2.95
N ARG A 175 11.57 -1.93 -3.07
CA ARG A 175 10.61 -2.22 -2.00
C ARG A 175 9.27 -2.79 -2.51
N SER A 176 8.59 -3.52 -1.63
CA SER A 176 7.25 -4.06 -1.84
C SER A 176 6.15 -3.07 -1.41
N GLN A 177 4.99 -3.61 -1.03
CA GLN A 177 3.89 -3.02 -0.29
C GLN A 177 3.30 -4.09 0.66
N PRO A 178 2.29 -3.81 1.51
CA PRO A 178 1.69 -4.84 2.38
C PRO A 178 1.29 -6.11 1.59
N PRO A 179 1.64 -7.33 2.06
CA PRO A 179 1.56 -8.53 1.23
C PRO A 179 0.15 -9.13 1.14
N TYR A 180 -0.64 -8.62 0.20
CA TYR A 180 -2.02 -9.05 -0.04
C TYR A 180 -2.18 -10.13 -1.12
N PHE A 181 -1.13 -10.57 -1.81
CA PHE A 181 -1.23 -11.53 -2.92
C PHE A 181 -1.85 -12.87 -2.48
N ALA A 182 -1.51 -13.35 -1.28
CA ALA A 182 -2.18 -14.52 -0.70
C ALA A 182 -3.70 -14.32 -0.62
N LEU A 183 -4.16 -13.18 -0.11
CA LEU A 183 -5.58 -12.83 -0.05
C LEU A 183 -6.21 -12.66 -1.44
N MET A 184 -5.47 -12.17 -2.43
CA MET A 184 -5.94 -12.09 -3.83
C MET A 184 -6.11 -13.48 -4.44
N VAL A 185 -5.18 -14.40 -4.18
CA VAL A 185 -5.28 -15.80 -4.63
C VAL A 185 -6.45 -16.49 -3.94
N GLY A 186 -6.64 -16.29 -2.62
CA GLY A 186 -7.79 -16.79 -1.88
C GLY A 186 -9.12 -16.27 -2.44
N LEU A 187 -9.20 -14.96 -2.71
CA LEU A 187 -10.36 -14.35 -3.37
C LEU A 187 -10.68 -14.98 -4.72
N LEU A 188 -9.65 -15.30 -5.52
CA LEU A 188 -9.82 -15.96 -6.81
C LEU A 188 -10.22 -17.43 -6.64
N ALA A 189 -9.69 -18.11 -5.62
CA ALA A 189 -10.04 -19.50 -5.29
C ALA A 189 -11.51 -19.63 -4.86
N ASP A 190 -12.05 -18.66 -4.11
CA ASP A 190 -13.48 -18.60 -3.77
C ASP A 190 -14.38 -18.51 -5.02
N MET A 191 -13.86 -17.93 -6.10
CA MET A 191 -14.61 -17.70 -7.34
C MET A 191 -14.45 -18.81 -8.37
N GLU A 192 -13.29 -19.46 -8.42
CA GLU A 192 -12.91 -20.39 -9.49
C GLU A 192 -12.57 -21.81 -9.00
N GLY A 193 -12.56 -22.02 -7.68
CA GLY A 193 -12.14 -23.24 -7.02
C GLY A 193 -10.67 -23.25 -6.60
N THR A 194 -10.31 -24.23 -5.77
CA THR A 194 -8.99 -24.37 -5.14
C THR A 194 -7.84 -24.63 -6.12
N ASP A 195 -8.12 -24.92 -7.39
CA ASP A 195 -7.12 -24.96 -8.47
C ASP A 195 -6.33 -23.64 -8.60
N ALA A 196 -6.92 -22.51 -8.19
CA ALA A 196 -6.20 -21.24 -8.13
C ALA A 196 -5.02 -21.30 -7.13
N LEU A 197 -5.19 -21.94 -5.97
CA LEU A 197 -4.13 -22.11 -4.97
C LEU A 197 -2.94 -22.89 -5.56
N LEU A 198 -3.23 -23.98 -6.28
CA LEU A 198 -2.19 -24.78 -6.94
C LEU A 198 -1.47 -24.01 -8.05
N ARG A 199 -2.22 -23.20 -8.81
CA ARG A 199 -1.67 -22.40 -9.92
C ARG A 199 -0.63 -21.40 -9.44
N TYR A 200 -0.86 -20.77 -8.28
CA TYR A 200 -0.02 -19.69 -7.76
C TYR A 200 0.87 -20.11 -6.59
N LEU A 201 0.84 -21.37 -6.15
CA LEU A 201 1.69 -21.90 -5.09
C LEU A 201 3.18 -21.54 -5.25
N PRO A 202 3.80 -21.66 -6.44
CA PRO A 202 5.21 -21.28 -6.61
C PRO A 202 5.47 -19.79 -6.32
N GLN A 203 4.52 -18.91 -6.64
CA GLN A 203 4.66 -17.47 -6.44
C GLN A 203 4.34 -17.07 -5.00
N LEU A 204 3.38 -17.74 -4.34
CA LEU A 204 3.14 -17.58 -2.90
C LEU A 204 4.41 -17.92 -2.10
N GLN A 205 5.08 -19.04 -2.43
CA GLN A 205 6.33 -19.42 -1.77
C GLN A 205 7.43 -18.38 -2.00
N LYS A 206 7.61 -17.93 -3.25
CA LYS A 206 8.63 -16.91 -3.56
C LYS A 206 8.39 -15.59 -2.84
N GLU A 207 7.14 -15.18 -2.68
CA GLU A 207 6.84 -13.99 -1.90
C GLU A 207 7.15 -14.20 -0.42
N TYR A 208 6.80 -15.35 0.15
CA TYR A 208 7.19 -15.69 1.52
C TYR A 208 8.72 -15.62 1.71
N ASP A 209 9.48 -16.24 0.80
CA ASP A 209 10.94 -16.22 0.79
C ASP A 209 11.50 -14.79 0.72
N PHE A 210 10.81 -13.85 0.06
CA PHE A 210 11.21 -12.45 0.02
C PHE A 210 11.06 -11.77 1.39
N TRP A 211 9.95 -12.02 2.09
CA TRP A 211 9.67 -11.43 3.39
C TRP A 211 10.56 -11.99 4.50
N THR A 212 10.90 -13.28 4.44
CA THR A 212 11.81 -13.97 5.38
C THR A 212 13.28 -13.92 4.95
N LYS A 213 13.59 -13.27 3.83
CA LYS A 213 14.97 -13.12 3.37
C LYS A 213 15.87 -12.44 4.40
N GLY A 214 16.89 -13.15 4.84
CA GLY A 214 17.87 -12.68 5.82
C GLY A 214 17.68 -13.32 7.20
N GLU A 215 16.72 -14.23 7.37
CA GLU A 215 16.55 -14.99 8.62
C GLU A 215 17.82 -15.76 9.02
N ASP A 216 18.53 -16.37 8.06
CA ASP A 216 19.83 -17.04 8.28
C ASP A 216 20.96 -16.07 8.68
N ASP A 217 20.80 -14.77 8.46
CA ASP A 217 21.78 -13.73 8.82
C ASP A 217 21.58 -13.22 10.27
N LEU A 218 20.51 -13.65 10.96
CA LEU A 218 20.18 -13.20 12.30
C LEU A 218 21.10 -13.82 13.36
N SER A 219 21.40 -13.02 14.39
CA SER A 219 22.12 -13.44 15.58
C SER A 219 21.83 -12.48 16.73
N ASP A 220 22.14 -12.86 17.97
CA ASP A 220 22.02 -11.96 19.13
C ASP A 220 22.76 -10.62 18.93
N ALA A 221 23.86 -10.63 18.16
CA ALA A 221 24.64 -9.43 17.83
C ALA A 221 24.04 -8.62 16.65
N HIS A 222 23.30 -9.29 15.77
CA HIS A 222 22.64 -8.69 14.60
C HIS A 222 21.18 -9.15 14.54
N PRO A 223 20.32 -8.67 15.47
CA PRO A 223 18.95 -9.18 15.61
C PRO A 223 18.02 -8.68 14.50
N ARG A 224 18.56 -8.05 13.45
CA ARG A 224 17.78 -7.46 12.35
C ARG A 224 18.53 -7.63 11.04
N ALA A 225 17.85 -8.20 10.06
CA ALA A 225 18.35 -8.36 8.71
C ALA A 225 17.20 -8.08 7.73
N ARG A 226 17.34 -7.01 6.93
CA ARG A 226 16.32 -6.59 5.96
C ARG A 226 14.94 -6.46 6.63
N ARG A 227 13.99 -7.30 6.24
CA ARG A 227 12.58 -7.34 6.67
C ARG A 227 12.33 -8.26 7.86
N VAL A 228 13.38 -8.85 8.43
CA VAL A 228 13.29 -9.82 9.53
C VAL A 228 13.95 -9.25 10.78
N VAL A 229 13.29 -9.44 11.92
CA VAL A 229 13.72 -9.00 13.24
C VAL A 229 13.59 -10.15 14.22
N GLN A 230 14.70 -10.58 14.81
CA GLN A 230 14.72 -11.57 15.87
C GLN A 230 14.23 -10.93 17.18
N LEU A 231 13.19 -11.52 17.78
CA LEU A 231 12.78 -11.13 19.13
C LEU A 231 13.72 -11.75 20.19
N PRO A 232 13.75 -11.23 21.43
CA PRO A 232 14.60 -11.74 22.50
C PRO A 232 14.40 -13.22 22.86
N ASP A 233 13.26 -13.82 22.50
CA ASP A 233 12.93 -15.24 22.74
C ASP A 233 13.37 -16.17 21.59
N GLY A 234 13.96 -15.61 20.53
CA GLY A 234 14.61 -16.34 19.45
C GLY A 234 13.79 -16.53 18.18
N LEU A 235 12.48 -16.24 18.18
CA LEU A 235 11.66 -16.33 16.96
C LEU A 235 11.58 -14.98 16.22
N PRO A 236 11.63 -14.97 14.88
CA PRO A 236 11.57 -13.73 14.12
C PRO A 236 10.14 -13.23 13.87
N LEU A 237 10.00 -11.91 13.83
CA LEU A 237 8.88 -11.20 13.21
C LEU A 237 9.39 -10.33 12.06
N ASN A 238 8.47 -9.72 11.32
CA ASN A 238 8.81 -8.93 10.15
C ASN A 238 8.57 -7.43 10.34
N ARG A 239 9.36 -6.65 9.61
CA ARG A 239 9.26 -5.19 9.49
C ARG A 239 9.26 -4.76 8.04
N TYR A 240 8.76 -3.55 7.78
CA TYR A 240 8.96 -2.91 6.49
C TYR A 240 10.40 -2.40 6.34
N TRP A 241 10.96 -2.53 5.15
CA TRP A 241 12.36 -2.22 4.85
C TRP A 241 12.59 -1.99 3.35
N ASP A 242 13.24 -0.88 2.98
CA ASP A 242 13.74 -0.68 1.62
C ASP A 242 15.26 -0.91 1.57
N ASN A 243 15.72 -1.62 0.54
CA ASN A 243 17.14 -1.96 0.39
C ASN A 243 18.03 -0.77 -0.03
N THR A 244 17.46 0.40 -0.33
CA THR A 244 18.14 1.56 -0.90
C THR A 244 17.99 2.79 0.00
N PRO A 245 19.03 3.23 0.72
CA PRO A 245 18.98 4.39 1.61
C PRO A 245 19.30 5.70 0.86
N THR A 246 18.50 6.04 -0.16
CA THR A 246 18.64 7.28 -0.96
C THR A 246 17.30 7.98 -1.12
N PRO A 247 17.21 9.24 -1.55
CA PRO A 247 15.92 9.88 -1.80
C PRO A 247 15.08 9.09 -2.81
N ARG A 248 13.75 9.04 -2.64
CA ARG A 248 12.81 8.45 -3.60
C ARG A 248 12.81 9.26 -4.89
N PRO A 249 13.00 8.64 -6.07
CA PRO A 249 12.99 9.38 -7.34
C PRO A 249 11.69 10.17 -7.57
N GLU A 250 10.55 9.63 -7.15
CA GLU A 250 9.22 10.21 -7.29
C GLU A 250 8.90 11.34 -6.30
N ALA A 251 9.71 11.52 -5.25
CA ALA A 251 9.55 12.54 -4.22
C ALA A 251 10.88 13.24 -3.89
N TYR A 252 11.81 13.25 -4.85
CA TYR A 252 13.21 13.60 -4.64
C TYR A 252 13.39 14.96 -3.97
N ARG A 253 12.68 15.98 -4.46
CA ARG A 253 12.80 17.35 -3.96
C ARG A 253 12.32 17.45 -2.50
N GLN A 254 11.16 16.89 -2.21
CA GLN A 254 10.55 16.93 -0.87
C GLN A 254 11.45 16.26 0.18
N GLU A 255 12.15 15.19 -0.21
CA GLU A 255 13.04 14.47 0.70
C GLU A 255 14.37 15.13 0.92
N ILE A 256 14.91 15.83 -0.09
CA ILE A 256 16.08 16.70 0.12
C ILE A 256 15.71 17.83 1.10
N GLU A 257 14.56 18.48 0.90
CA GLU A 257 14.05 19.53 1.80
C GLU A 257 13.82 19.01 3.24
N LEU A 258 13.31 17.77 3.40
CA LEU A 258 13.13 17.13 4.70
C LEU A 258 14.47 16.73 5.35
N ASN A 259 15.43 16.25 4.56
CA ASN A 259 16.75 15.87 5.05
C ASN A 259 17.50 17.06 5.66
N GLU A 260 17.39 18.25 5.06
CA GLU A 260 17.97 19.47 5.63
C GLU A 260 17.44 19.78 7.05
N GLN A 261 16.19 19.42 7.34
CA GLN A 261 15.60 19.55 8.68
C GLN A 261 16.10 18.45 9.63
N ALA A 262 16.16 17.21 9.15
CA ALA A 262 16.60 16.07 9.94
C ALA A 262 18.08 16.19 10.36
N GLU A 263 18.96 16.67 9.47
CA GLU A 263 20.37 16.90 9.76
C GLU A 263 20.59 17.91 10.89
N GLN A 264 19.72 18.92 11.03
CA GLN A 264 19.76 19.87 12.14
C GLN A 264 19.48 19.21 13.50
N THR A 265 18.82 18.05 13.49
CA THR A 265 18.53 17.25 14.69
C THR A 265 19.51 16.08 14.89
N GLY A 266 20.52 15.95 14.04
CA GLY A 266 21.56 14.92 14.13
C GLY A 266 21.21 13.58 13.48
N VAL A 267 20.12 13.49 12.72
CA VAL A 267 19.77 12.28 11.97
C VAL A 267 20.59 12.24 10.68
N ALA A 268 21.29 11.12 10.45
CA ALA A 268 22.03 10.92 9.21
C ALA A 268 21.10 10.69 8.02
N SER A 269 21.43 11.24 6.87
CA SER A 269 20.58 11.21 5.67
C SER A 269 20.21 9.79 5.21
N THR A 270 21.16 8.86 5.23
CA THR A 270 20.91 7.45 4.87
C THR A 270 19.93 6.76 5.81
N VAL A 271 19.93 7.12 7.10
CA VAL A 271 18.99 6.59 8.10
C VAL A 271 17.59 7.13 7.82
N LEU A 272 17.47 8.45 7.63
CA LEU A 272 16.21 9.09 7.26
C LEU A 272 15.59 8.46 6.00
N TYR A 273 16.36 8.36 4.92
CA TYR A 273 15.85 7.83 3.65
C TYR A 273 15.42 6.35 3.76
N ASN A 274 16.11 5.55 4.57
CA ASN A 274 15.70 4.17 4.80
C ASN A 274 14.34 4.10 5.52
N HIS A 275 14.14 4.90 6.58
CA HIS A 275 12.87 4.94 7.30
C HIS A 275 11.73 5.49 6.44
N ILE A 276 11.97 6.55 5.67
CA ILE A 276 10.99 7.09 4.72
C ILE A 276 10.54 6.02 3.73
N ARG A 277 11.49 5.30 3.13
CA ARG A 277 11.16 4.26 2.15
C ARG A 277 10.51 3.03 2.78
N ALA A 278 10.85 2.69 4.02
CA ALA A 278 10.13 1.68 4.79
C ALA A 278 8.67 2.08 5.05
N ALA A 279 8.37 3.35 5.35
CA ALA A 279 6.99 3.83 5.42
C ALA A 279 6.25 3.77 4.08
N CYS A 280 6.98 3.89 2.96
CA CYS A 280 6.37 3.70 1.64
C CYS A 280 6.11 2.22 1.34
N GLU A 281 6.95 1.30 1.84
CA GLU A 281 6.69 -0.15 1.77
C GLU A 281 5.51 -0.54 2.69
N SER A 282 5.24 0.22 3.76
CA SER A 282 4.07 -0.03 4.61
C SER A 282 2.74 0.40 3.99
N GLY A 283 2.77 1.23 2.95
CA GLY A 283 1.60 1.87 2.35
C GLY A 283 1.05 3.06 3.17
N TRP A 284 1.63 3.37 4.33
CA TRP A 284 1.21 4.47 5.20
C TRP A 284 2.21 5.64 5.15
N ASP A 285 2.56 6.12 3.95
CA ASP A 285 3.43 7.27 3.74
C ASP A 285 2.61 8.57 3.71
N PHE A 286 2.60 9.45 4.71
CA PHE A 286 3.17 9.27 6.05
C PHE A 286 2.11 9.32 7.14
N SER A 287 2.51 8.92 8.34
CA SER A 287 1.71 8.81 9.55
C SER A 287 2.56 9.11 10.80
N SER A 288 1.91 9.63 11.83
CA SER A 288 2.41 9.74 13.19
C SER A 288 2.81 8.39 13.77
N ARG A 289 2.18 7.30 13.29
CA ARG A 289 2.51 5.90 13.61
C ARG A 289 4.01 5.61 13.53
N TRP A 290 4.72 6.31 12.65
CA TRP A 290 6.13 6.07 12.36
C TRP A 290 7.10 7.05 13.03
N CYS A 291 6.60 8.08 13.71
CA CYS A 291 7.41 9.18 14.23
C CYS A 291 7.58 9.01 15.75
N THR A 292 8.80 9.19 16.28
CA THR A 292 9.04 9.00 17.74
C THR A 292 8.22 9.97 18.60
N ASP A 293 7.90 11.14 18.07
CA ASP A 293 7.12 12.19 18.75
C ASP A 293 5.69 12.33 18.21
N ALA A 294 5.24 11.42 17.34
CA ALA A 294 3.93 11.42 16.69
C ALA A 294 3.58 12.69 15.87
N HIS A 295 4.52 13.60 15.63
CA HIS A 295 4.24 14.90 15.00
C HIS A 295 5.23 15.27 13.90
N THR A 296 6.52 15.05 14.14
CA THR A 296 7.59 15.56 13.28
C THR A 296 8.06 14.46 12.33
N LEU A 297 7.82 14.62 11.03
CA LEU A 297 8.22 13.61 10.02
C LEU A 297 9.74 13.36 10.00
N ALA A 298 10.57 14.34 10.37
CA ALA A 298 12.01 14.16 10.48
C ALA A 298 12.43 13.17 11.58
N THR A 299 11.53 12.79 12.50
CA THR A 299 11.75 11.78 13.56
C THR A 299 11.27 10.37 13.16
N ILE A 300 10.97 10.17 11.87
CA ILE A 300 10.52 8.89 11.34
C ILE A 300 11.55 7.78 11.57
N HIS A 301 11.09 6.66 12.12
CA HIS A 301 11.93 5.49 12.43
C HIS A 301 11.26 4.17 12.03
N THR A 302 10.45 4.17 10.96
CA THR A 302 9.62 3.01 10.54
C THR A 302 10.38 1.70 10.47
N ALA A 303 11.62 1.74 9.96
CA ALA A 303 12.45 0.56 9.82
C ALA A 303 12.90 -0.04 11.16
N ASP A 304 12.69 0.63 12.30
CA ASP A 304 12.94 0.06 13.62
C ASP A 304 11.71 -0.58 14.24
N LEU A 305 10.54 -0.41 13.61
CA LEU A 305 9.26 -0.91 14.11
C LEU A 305 8.91 -2.25 13.48
N ILE A 306 8.31 -3.13 14.28
CA ILE A 306 7.67 -4.37 13.90
C ILE A 306 6.16 -4.10 13.84
N PRO A 307 5.56 -4.00 12.65
CA PRO A 307 4.16 -3.60 12.50
C PRO A 307 3.19 -4.76 12.72
N VAL A 308 2.11 -4.53 13.47
CA VAL A 308 1.09 -5.58 13.73
C VAL A 308 0.37 -6.00 12.44
N ASP A 309 0.08 -5.06 11.54
CA ASP A 309 -0.60 -5.32 10.27
C ASP A 309 0.21 -6.21 9.34
N LEU A 310 1.51 -5.93 9.17
CA LEU A 310 2.41 -6.77 8.36
C LEU A 310 2.43 -8.21 8.86
N ASN A 311 2.58 -8.40 10.18
CA ASN A 311 2.70 -9.74 10.74
C ASN A 311 1.38 -10.52 10.67
N CYS A 312 0.23 -9.85 10.75
CA CYS A 312 -1.05 -10.51 10.48
C CYS A 312 -1.21 -10.92 9.00
N LEU A 313 -0.70 -10.11 8.06
CA LEU A 313 -0.71 -10.46 6.64
C LEU A 313 0.22 -11.66 6.34
N LEU A 314 1.38 -11.74 6.99
CA LEU A 314 2.29 -12.88 6.85
C LEU A 314 1.73 -14.16 7.48
N TYR A 315 0.99 -14.05 8.58
CA TYR A 315 0.21 -15.17 9.11
C TYR A 315 -0.76 -15.71 8.07
N SER A 316 -1.49 -14.81 7.39
CA SER A 316 -2.41 -15.21 6.33
C SER A 316 -1.70 -15.89 5.15
N LEU A 317 -0.50 -15.42 4.78
CA LEU A 317 0.31 -16.06 3.74
C LEU A 317 0.77 -17.46 4.16
N GLU A 318 1.22 -17.65 5.40
CA GLU A 318 1.59 -18.97 5.95
C GLU A 318 0.39 -19.93 5.96
N ALA A 319 -0.78 -19.47 6.41
CA ALA A 319 -2.00 -20.27 6.41
C ALA A 319 -2.41 -20.71 4.99
N ILE A 320 -2.34 -19.80 4.01
CA ILE A 320 -2.67 -20.09 2.62
C ILE A 320 -1.64 -21.02 1.97
N LEU A 321 -0.35 -20.88 2.33
CA LEU A 321 0.69 -21.81 1.90
C LEU A 321 0.45 -23.22 2.47
N SER A 322 0.08 -23.34 3.73
CA SER A 322 -0.29 -24.62 4.34
C SER A 322 -1.42 -25.31 3.57
N GLU A 323 -2.50 -24.57 3.28
CA GLU A 323 -3.64 -25.07 2.50
C GLU A 323 -3.23 -25.46 1.08
N ALA A 324 -2.48 -24.60 0.37
CA ALA A 324 -2.05 -24.86 -0.99
C ALA A 324 -1.12 -26.08 -1.11
N TYR A 325 -0.18 -26.26 -0.17
CA TYR A 325 0.67 -27.45 -0.12
C TYR A 325 -0.11 -28.73 0.21
N ALA A 326 -1.10 -28.65 1.10
CA ALA A 326 -1.98 -29.77 1.40
C ALA A 326 -2.77 -30.21 0.16
N HIS A 327 -3.32 -29.26 -0.60
CA HIS A 327 -3.99 -29.53 -1.87
C HIS A 327 -3.05 -30.09 -2.94
N ASN A 328 -1.78 -29.69 -2.95
CA ASN A 328 -0.77 -30.21 -3.87
C ASN A 328 -0.28 -31.63 -3.49
N GLY A 329 -0.72 -32.17 -2.35
CA GLY A 329 -0.29 -33.48 -1.82
C GLY A 329 1.07 -33.45 -1.11
N ASP A 330 1.64 -32.27 -0.85
CA ASP A 330 2.89 -32.10 -0.10
C ASP A 330 2.58 -31.83 1.37
N HIS A 331 2.21 -32.89 2.09
CA HIS A 331 1.83 -32.79 3.50
C HIS A 331 2.97 -32.36 4.43
N ALA A 332 4.23 -32.52 4.00
CA ALA A 332 5.37 -32.08 4.80
C ALA A 332 5.49 -30.56 4.83
N HIS A 333 5.41 -29.90 3.67
CA HIS A 333 5.37 -28.44 3.61
C HIS A 333 4.08 -27.87 4.21
N ALA A 334 2.94 -28.56 4.04
CA ALA A 334 1.69 -28.15 4.67
C ALA A 334 1.82 -28.07 6.20
N ALA A 335 2.37 -29.11 6.83
CA ALA A 335 2.60 -29.16 8.28
C ALA A 335 3.66 -28.13 8.75
N LEU A 336 4.69 -27.87 7.94
CA LEU A 336 5.66 -26.82 8.23
C LEU A 336 4.98 -25.45 8.31
N PHE A 337 4.19 -25.09 7.29
CA PHE A 337 3.51 -23.80 7.26
C PHE A 337 2.38 -23.68 8.28
N GLU A 338 1.73 -24.79 8.64
CA GLU A 338 0.80 -24.83 9.78
C GLU A 338 1.51 -24.46 11.09
N GLN A 339 2.69 -25.02 11.34
CA GLN A 339 3.50 -24.70 12.52
C GLN A 339 3.99 -23.24 12.49
N LEU A 340 4.49 -22.76 11.35
CA LEU A 340 4.94 -21.37 11.21
C LEU A 340 3.80 -20.36 11.46
N ALA A 341 2.60 -20.63 10.93
CA ALA A 341 1.42 -19.82 11.19
C ALA A 341 1.04 -19.84 12.68
N ALA A 342 1.09 -21.00 13.34
CA ALA A 342 0.83 -21.12 14.77
C ALA A 342 1.85 -20.34 15.63
N ASP A 343 3.14 -20.43 15.29
CA ASP A 343 4.20 -19.71 15.97
C ASP A 343 4.04 -18.20 15.80
N ARG A 344 3.71 -17.74 14.59
CA ARG A 344 3.45 -16.32 14.32
C ARG A 344 2.21 -15.81 15.04
N HIS A 345 1.14 -16.59 15.10
CA HIS A 345 -0.05 -16.24 15.89
C HIS A 345 0.32 -16.02 17.36
N ALA A 346 1.06 -16.96 17.97
CA ALA A 346 1.51 -16.83 19.35
C ALA A 346 2.43 -15.60 19.57
N LEU A 347 3.25 -15.24 18.57
CA LEU A 347 4.07 -14.03 18.60
C LEU A 347 3.22 -12.76 18.48
N ILE A 348 2.20 -12.75 17.62
CA ILE A 348 1.29 -11.61 17.46
C ILE A 348 0.57 -11.30 18.77
N GLU A 349 -0.01 -12.33 19.41
CA GLU A 349 -0.70 -12.17 20.67
C GLU A 349 0.21 -11.64 21.78
N ARG A 350 1.44 -12.16 21.89
CA ARG A 350 2.38 -11.77 22.95
C ARG A 350 2.98 -10.38 22.73
N THR A 351 3.35 -10.05 21.49
CA THR A 351 4.16 -8.87 21.18
C THR A 351 3.30 -7.61 21.04
N PHE A 352 2.12 -7.72 20.43
CA PHE A 352 1.34 -6.55 20.02
C PHE A 352 0.18 -6.24 20.97
N TRP A 353 -0.32 -7.22 21.74
CA TRP A 353 -1.41 -6.97 22.67
C TRP A 353 -0.95 -6.15 23.88
N ASN A 354 -1.66 -5.07 24.19
CA ASN A 354 -1.43 -4.27 25.39
C ASN A 354 -2.68 -4.30 26.28
N ALA A 355 -2.61 -4.99 27.41
CA ALA A 355 -3.74 -5.16 28.32
C ALA A 355 -4.16 -3.87 29.05
N GLU A 356 -3.24 -2.91 29.23
CA GLU A 356 -3.54 -1.64 29.91
C GLU A 356 -4.40 -0.71 29.04
N THR A 357 -4.09 -0.66 27.74
CA THR A 357 -4.83 0.13 26.75
C THR A 357 -6.01 -0.63 26.13
N GLY A 358 -6.05 -1.96 26.28
CA GLY A 358 -7.07 -2.82 25.67
C GLY A 358 -6.98 -2.84 24.14
N PHE A 359 -5.79 -2.73 23.57
CA PHE A 359 -5.59 -2.57 22.13
C PHE A 359 -4.29 -3.22 21.64
N PHE A 360 -4.19 -3.47 20.33
CA PHE A 360 -2.96 -3.94 19.69
C PHE A 360 -2.12 -2.77 19.16
N HIS A 361 -0.81 -2.80 19.42
CA HIS A 361 0.16 -1.77 19.05
C HIS A 361 1.26 -2.35 18.19
N ASP A 362 1.99 -1.51 17.47
CA ASP A 362 3.28 -1.91 16.89
C ASP A 362 4.34 -2.04 17.98
N TYR A 363 5.43 -2.75 17.69
CA TYR A 363 6.54 -2.94 18.61
C TYR A 363 7.82 -2.29 18.10
N ASP A 364 8.50 -1.52 18.95
CA ASP A 364 9.79 -0.91 18.64
C ASP A 364 10.91 -1.90 18.99
N ALA A 365 11.61 -2.39 17.96
CA ALA A 365 12.68 -3.36 18.10
C ALA A 365 14.00 -2.76 18.65
N VAL A 366 14.17 -1.44 18.62
CA VAL A 366 15.32 -0.75 19.23
C VAL A 366 15.06 -0.55 20.73
N GLN A 367 13.88 -0.04 21.06
CA GLN A 367 13.50 0.28 22.45
C GLN A 367 12.99 -0.94 23.22
N ALA A 368 12.69 -2.04 22.53
CA ALA A 368 12.11 -3.26 23.08
C ALA A 368 10.82 -3.00 23.87
N THR A 369 9.94 -2.17 23.31
CA THR A 369 8.65 -1.79 23.91
C THR A 369 7.59 -1.62 22.83
N GLN A 370 6.32 -1.77 23.21
CA GLN A 370 5.21 -1.36 22.37
C GLN A 370 5.23 0.15 22.15
N THR A 371 4.90 0.57 20.94
CA THR A 371 4.68 1.97 20.59
C THR A 371 3.43 2.51 21.32
N PRO A 372 3.34 3.81 21.63
CA PRO A 372 2.17 4.37 22.31
C PRO A 372 0.99 4.69 21.37
N ALA A 373 1.18 4.56 20.05
CA ALA A 373 0.23 5.04 19.06
C ALA A 373 -0.94 4.08 18.84
N LEU A 374 -2.15 4.54 19.15
CA LEU A 374 -3.39 3.84 18.76
C LEU A 374 -3.72 4.13 17.29
N THR A 375 -3.70 3.08 16.46
CA THR A 375 -3.97 3.17 15.02
C THR A 375 -4.87 2.02 14.56
N LEU A 376 -5.58 2.19 13.44
CA LEU A 376 -6.43 1.09 12.90
C LEU A 376 -5.64 -0.15 12.47
N ALA A 377 -4.31 -0.13 12.45
CA ALA A 377 -3.51 -1.35 12.28
C ALA A 377 -3.76 -2.36 13.41
N GLY A 378 -4.09 -1.89 14.62
CA GLY A 378 -4.44 -2.75 15.76
C GLY A 378 -5.72 -3.56 15.60
N VAL A 379 -6.43 -3.41 14.47
CA VAL A 379 -7.64 -4.18 14.14
C VAL A 379 -7.34 -5.36 13.20
N PHE A 380 -6.13 -5.44 12.62
CA PHE A 380 -5.72 -6.56 11.79
C PHE A 380 -5.82 -7.92 12.50
N PRO A 381 -5.50 -8.06 13.80
CA PRO A 381 -5.73 -9.30 14.53
C PRO A 381 -7.19 -9.76 14.52
N LEU A 382 -8.17 -8.84 14.57
CA LEU A 382 -9.59 -9.19 14.46
C LEU A 382 -9.96 -9.58 13.02
N PHE A 383 -9.40 -8.89 12.03
CA PHE A 383 -9.64 -9.20 10.61
C PHE A 383 -9.22 -10.63 10.25
N PHE A 384 -8.12 -11.11 10.82
CA PHE A 384 -7.59 -12.47 10.58
C PHE A 384 -8.03 -13.52 11.63
N ASN A 385 -8.97 -13.20 12.53
CA ASN A 385 -9.44 -14.11 13.60
C ASN A 385 -8.34 -14.58 14.57
N LEU A 386 -7.38 -13.71 14.88
CA LEU A 386 -6.22 -13.99 15.74
C LEU A 386 -6.43 -13.54 17.19
N ALA A 387 -7.32 -12.59 17.44
CA ALA A 387 -7.58 -12.11 18.79
C ALA A 387 -8.46 -13.10 19.58
N THR A 388 -8.30 -13.17 20.90
CA THR A 388 -9.29 -13.85 21.75
C THR A 388 -10.61 -13.06 21.77
N PRO A 389 -11.75 -13.68 22.12
CA PRO A 389 -13.02 -12.96 22.28
C PRO A 389 -12.93 -11.78 23.25
N GLU A 390 -12.17 -11.89 24.34
CA GLU A 390 -11.96 -10.82 25.32
C GLU A 390 -11.13 -9.67 24.72
N GLN A 391 -10.04 -9.98 24.01
CA GLN A 391 -9.24 -8.97 23.32
C GLN A 391 -10.08 -8.24 22.27
N ALA A 392 -10.89 -8.96 21.51
CA ALA A 392 -11.77 -8.39 20.50
C ALA A 392 -12.84 -7.47 21.10
N ALA A 393 -13.39 -7.81 22.27
CA ALA A 393 -14.33 -6.95 23.00
C ALA A 393 -13.67 -5.62 23.43
N HIS A 394 -12.45 -5.68 23.97
CA HIS A 394 -11.69 -4.47 24.33
C HIS A 394 -11.35 -3.60 23.12
N VAL A 395 -10.91 -4.21 22.01
CA VAL A 395 -10.67 -3.49 20.74
C VAL A 395 -11.95 -2.84 20.23
N HIS A 396 -13.08 -3.55 20.30
CA HIS A 396 -14.40 -3.03 19.93
C HIS A 396 -14.79 -1.81 20.76
N ASP A 397 -14.58 -1.84 22.08
CA ASP A 397 -14.86 -0.70 22.96
C ASP A 397 -14.00 0.52 22.59
N ARG A 398 -12.68 0.34 22.43
CA ARG A 398 -11.77 1.43 21.99
C ARG A 398 -12.14 1.97 20.61
N LEU A 399 -12.49 1.10 19.65
CA LEU A 399 -12.95 1.54 18.33
C LEU A 399 -14.18 2.44 18.44
N LYS A 400 -15.18 2.01 19.21
CA LYS A 400 -16.43 2.74 19.38
C LYS A 400 -16.24 4.08 20.11
N GLU A 401 -15.36 4.12 21.11
CA GLU A 401 -15.12 5.30 21.93
C GLU A 401 -14.25 6.35 21.24
N ASP A 402 -13.14 5.96 20.62
CA ASP A 402 -12.14 6.92 20.13
C ASP A 402 -12.12 7.05 18.60
N PHE A 403 -12.34 5.95 17.88
CA PHE A 403 -12.11 5.90 16.42
C PHE A 403 -13.35 6.17 15.58
N LEU A 404 -14.55 5.85 16.09
CA LEU A 404 -15.79 5.98 15.34
C LEU A 404 -16.23 7.45 15.21
N GLN A 405 -16.14 7.98 14.01
CA GLN A 405 -16.53 9.35 13.67
C GLN A 405 -17.80 9.37 12.82
N THR A 406 -18.29 10.57 12.48
CA THR A 406 -19.57 10.74 11.76
C THR A 406 -19.54 10.16 10.34
N GLY A 407 -18.37 10.09 9.73
CA GLY A 407 -18.12 9.61 8.38
C GLY A 407 -17.45 8.23 8.28
N GLY A 408 -17.25 7.52 9.39
CA GLY A 408 -16.53 6.25 9.42
C GLY A 408 -15.45 6.23 10.51
N TRP A 409 -14.43 5.40 10.33
CA TRP A 409 -13.34 5.21 11.28
C TRP A 409 -12.15 6.09 10.93
N VAL A 410 -11.64 6.87 11.90
CA VAL A 410 -10.43 7.67 11.72
C VAL A 410 -9.19 6.78 11.78
N THR A 411 -8.12 7.13 11.06
CA THR A 411 -6.95 6.25 10.90
C THR A 411 -6.11 6.13 12.17
N THR A 412 -5.91 7.25 12.87
CA THR A 412 -5.21 7.36 14.16
C THR A 412 -5.92 8.42 15.01
N LEU A 413 -5.51 8.55 16.26
CA LEU A 413 -5.99 9.60 17.16
C LEU A 413 -5.11 10.86 17.17
N ASN A 414 -4.03 10.89 16.37
CA ASN A 414 -3.03 11.96 16.40
C ASN A 414 -3.29 13.01 15.31
N HIS A 415 -3.20 14.29 15.70
CA HIS A 415 -3.41 15.44 14.82
C HIS A 415 -2.08 15.92 14.22
N SER A 416 -1.44 15.09 13.39
CA SER A 416 -0.09 15.36 12.86
C SER A 416 -0.07 16.23 11.60
N GLY A 417 -1.20 16.32 10.89
CA GLY A 417 -1.26 16.90 9.54
C GLY A 417 -0.80 15.96 8.42
N GLN A 418 -0.33 14.76 8.75
CA GLN A 418 -0.01 13.71 7.78
C GLN A 418 -1.28 13.03 7.25
N GLN A 419 -1.19 12.36 6.11
CA GLN A 419 -2.38 11.84 5.43
C GLN A 419 -2.93 10.55 6.05
N TRP A 420 -2.09 9.70 6.63
CA TRP A 420 -2.49 8.48 7.34
C TRP A 420 -2.68 8.73 8.84
N ASP A 421 -3.41 9.79 9.16
CA ASP A 421 -3.71 10.23 10.52
C ASP A 421 -5.09 10.88 10.61
N TRP A 422 -5.51 11.24 11.82
CA TRP A 422 -6.65 12.12 12.03
C TRP A 422 -6.54 13.39 11.14
N PRO A 423 -7.63 13.83 10.46
CA PRO A 423 -9.02 13.35 10.54
C PRO A 423 -9.38 12.36 9.43
N ASN A 424 -8.41 11.78 8.73
CA ASN A 424 -8.65 11.00 7.52
C ASN A 424 -9.08 9.57 7.85
N GLY A 425 -10.02 9.06 7.05
CA GLY A 425 -10.36 7.64 6.93
C GLY A 425 -10.07 7.15 5.52
N TRP A 426 -9.56 5.92 5.44
CA TRP A 426 -9.13 5.27 4.20
C TRP A 426 -9.92 4.00 3.97
N ALA A 427 -10.39 3.80 2.73
CA ALA A 427 -11.27 2.69 2.38
C ALA A 427 -10.73 1.31 2.82
N PRO A 428 -9.44 0.98 2.62
CA PRO A 428 -8.85 -0.26 3.15
C PRO A 428 -9.13 -0.48 4.63
N LEU A 429 -8.88 0.54 5.45
CA LEU A 429 -9.01 0.43 6.90
C LEU A 429 -10.48 0.38 7.34
N GLN A 430 -11.40 0.98 6.58
CA GLN A 430 -12.83 0.81 6.84
C GLN A 430 -13.25 -0.65 6.63
N TRP A 431 -12.71 -1.30 5.58
CA TRP A 431 -12.98 -2.72 5.31
C TRP A 431 -12.37 -3.63 6.38
N ILE A 432 -11.12 -3.38 6.77
CA ILE A 432 -10.45 -4.13 7.85
C ILE A 432 -11.27 -4.05 9.15
N VAL A 433 -11.70 -2.85 9.55
CA VAL A 433 -12.54 -2.68 10.75
C VAL A 433 -13.89 -3.36 10.60
N TYR A 434 -14.56 -3.20 9.45
CA TYR A 434 -15.86 -3.81 9.21
C TYR A 434 -15.79 -5.33 9.33
N LYS A 435 -14.91 -5.99 8.57
CA LYS A 435 -14.79 -7.46 8.62
C LYS A 435 -14.26 -7.95 9.96
N GLY A 436 -13.29 -7.25 10.57
CA GLY A 436 -12.80 -7.58 11.91
C GLY A 436 -13.91 -7.58 12.97
N LEU A 437 -14.78 -6.56 12.97
CA LEU A 437 -15.93 -6.54 13.89
C LEU A 437 -16.99 -7.61 13.56
N MET A 438 -17.23 -7.87 12.26
CA MET A 438 -18.17 -8.93 11.83
C MET A 438 -17.71 -10.33 12.25
N ASN A 439 -16.41 -10.61 12.14
CA ASN A 439 -15.81 -11.90 12.52
C ASN A 439 -16.05 -12.26 13.99
N TYR A 440 -16.15 -11.26 14.87
CA TYR A 440 -16.38 -11.45 16.32
C TYR A 440 -17.82 -11.15 16.74
N GLY A 441 -18.75 -11.00 15.79
CA GLY A 441 -20.18 -10.84 16.07
C GLY A 441 -20.59 -9.43 16.53
N PHE A 442 -19.72 -8.41 16.47
CA PHE A 442 -20.02 -7.02 16.80
C PHE A 442 -20.80 -6.29 15.67
N THR A 443 -21.84 -6.97 15.19
CA THR A 443 -22.58 -6.66 13.96
C THR A 443 -23.17 -5.25 13.95
N GLU A 444 -23.81 -4.82 15.04
CA GLU A 444 -24.44 -3.49 15.12
C GLU A 444 -23.41 -2.36 14.92
N THR A 445 -22.25 -2.48 15.57
CA THR A 445 -21.19 -1.47 15.48
C THR A 445 -20.51 -1.49 14.11
N ALA A 446 -20.27 -2.70 13.57
CA ALA A 446 -19.73 -2.88 12.22
C ALA A 446 -20.64 -2.21 11.17
N GLN A 447 -21.95 -2.47 11.25
CA GLN A 447 -22.95 -1.90 10.34
C GLN A 447 -23.08 -0.38 10.51
N LEU A 448 -23.00 0.15 11.74
CA LEU A 448 -22.99 1.59 11.97
C LEU A 448 -21.81 2.27 11.28
N GLY A 449 -20.59 1.74 11.46
CA GLY A 449 -19.38 2.25 10.81
C GLY A 449 -19.49 2.19 9.28
N ARG A 450 -19.91 1.04 8.74
CA ARG A 450 -20.17 0.83 7.31
C ARG A 450 -21.16 1.86 6.75
N ASN A 451 -22.30 2.03 7.41
CA ASN A 451 -23.36 2.91 6.93
C ASN A 451 -22.92 4.39 6.93
N ARG A 452 -22.13 4.81 7.92
CA ARG A 452 -21.53 6.16 7.96
C ARG A 452 -20.54 6.38 6.81
N TRP A 453 -19.68 5.40 6.55
CA TRP A 453 -18.74 5.44 5.43
C TRP A 453 -19.44 5.54 4.07
N LEU A 454 -20.40 4.65 3.81
CA LEU A 454 -21.18 4.66 2.57
C LEU A 454 -21.94 5.99 2.38
N ALA A 455 -22.56 6.52 3.43
CA ALA A 455 -23.26 7.80 3.37
C ALA A 455 -22.32 8.98 3.07
N LEU A 456 -21.11 8.97 3.62
CA LEU A 456 -20.09 9.97 3.30
C LEU A 456 -19.65 9.89 1.84
N ASN A 457 -19.40 8.68 1.33
CA ASN A 457 -19.03 8.47 -0.07
C ASN A 457 -20.15 8.93 -1.00
N ASP A 458 -21.40 8.56 -0.73
CA ASP A 458 -22.57 8.98 -1.50
C ASP A 458 -22.71 10.52 -1.53
N LYS A 459 -22.54 11.16 -0.37
CA LYS A 459 -22.59 12.62 -0.27
C LYS A 459 -21.52 13.29 -1.14
N VAL A 460 -20.27 12.84 -1.02
CA VAL A 460 -19.14 13.41 -1.77
C VAL A 460 -19.29 13.15 -3.26
N PHE A 461 -19.70 11.95 -3.65
CA PHE A 461 -19.99 11.64 -5.05
C PHE A 461 -21.10 12.54 -5.60
N LYS A 462 -22.21 12.72 -4.89
CA LYS A 462 -23.30 13.61 -5.32
C LYS A 462 -22.86 15.07 -5.44
N ALA A 463 -21.96 15.53 -4.57
CA ALA A 463 -21.46 16.89 -4.61
C ALA A 463 -20.40 17.14 -5.70
N THR A 464 -19.57 16.16 -6.01
CA THR A 464 -18.34 16.34 -6.82
C THR A 464 -18.31 15.53 -8.11
N GLY A 465 -19.15 14.50 -8.21
CA GLY A 465 -19.10 13.48 -9.26
C GLY A 465 -17.94 12.49 -9.11
N LYS A 466 -17.22 12.48 -7.98
CA LYS A 466 -15.97 11.71 -7.85
C LYS A 466 -15.94 10.88 -6.58
N MET A 467 -15.28 9.74 -6.64
CA MET A 467 -14.83 9.00 -5.46
C MET A 467 -13.40 9.41 -5.14
N MET A 468 -13.11 9.65 -3.87
CA MET A 468 -11.82 10.15 -3.41
C MET A 468 -10.91 9.00 -2.96
N GLU A 469 -9.60 9.27 -2.94
CA GLU A 469 -8.58 8.40 -2.33
C GLU A 469 -8.84 8.17 -0.84
N LYS A 470 -9.14 9.25 -0.11
CA LYS A 470 -9.37 9.30 1.34
C LYS A 470 -10.41 10.36 1.66
N TYR A 471 -11.00 10.27 2.85
CA TYR A 471 -12.08 11.15 3.27
C TYR A 471 -11.82 11.70 4.67
N ASN A 472 -12.20 12.96 4.91
CA ASN A 472 -12.32 13.46 6.28
C ASN A 472 -13.55 12.81 6.91
N VAL A 473 -13.34 11.92 7.89
CA VAL A 473 -14.44 11.19 8.54
C VAL A 473 -14.99 11.91 9.78
N VAL A 474 -14.36 12.99 10.21
CA VAL A 474 -14.73 13.77 11.39
C VAL A 474 -15.71 14.87 11.02
N ASP A 475 -15.31 15.73 10.08
CA ASP A 475 -16.13 16.84 9.59
C ASP A 475 -16.86 16.43 8.32
N ALA A 476 -18.06 15.88 8.51
CA ALA A 476 -18.92 15.49 7.40
C ALA A 476 -19.34 16.68 6.52
N ALA A 477 -19.16 17.95 6.90
CA ALA A 477 -19.51 19.10 6.07
C ALA A 477 -18.54 19.29 4.90
N LEU A 478 -17.29 18.86 5.04
CA LEU A 478 -16.27 19.00 4.00
C LEU A 478 -16.51 18.01 2.86
N THR A 479 -16.35 18.50 1.62
CA THR A 479 -16.45 17.70 0.40
C THR A 479 -15.08 17.32 -0.18
N THR A 480 -13.99 17.73 0.48
CA THR A 480 -12.60 17.50 0.05
C THR A 480 -11.67 17.36 1.26
N GLY A 481 -10.78 16.35 1.25
CA GLY A 481 -9.68 16.20 2.22
C GLY A 481 -8.39 16.91 1.80
N GLY A 482 -7.41 16.98 2.71
CA GLY A 482 -6.05 17.52 2.50
C GLY A 482 -4.94 16.45 2.54
N GLY A 483 -3.73 16.79 2.10
CA GLY A 483 -2.54 15.91 2.03
C GLY A 483 -1.40 16.50 1.17
N GLU A 484 -0.32 15.73 0.92
CA GLU A 484 0.88 16.18 0.18
C GLU A 484 0.59 16.53 -1.30
N TYR A 485 -0.46 15.96 -1.89
CA TYR A 485 -0.88 16.18 -3.28
C TYR A 485 -2.40 16.42 -3.40
N PRO A 486 -2.87 17.08 -4.48
CA PRO A 486 -4.31 17.29 -4.72
C PRO A 486 -5.10 15.97 -4.77
N ASN A 487 -6.39 16.02 -4.42
CA ASN A 487 -7.27 14.86 -4.46
C ASN A 487 -7.31 14.23 -5.87
N GLN A 488 -7.23 12.90 -5.90
CA GLN A 488 -7.13 12.12 -7.14
C GLN A 488 -8.50 11.68 -7.65
N ASP A 489 -8.63 11.63 -8.97
CA ASP A 489 -9.82 11.16 -9.67
C ASP A 489 -9.78 9.64 -9.76
N GLY A 490 -10.69 8.95 -9.07
CA GLY A 490 -10.62 7.51 -8.91
C GLY A 490 -11.72 7.05 -7.96
N PHE A 491 -11.49 6.19 -6.97
CA PHE A 491 -10.22 5.59 -6.57
C PHE A 491 -10.41 4.09 -6.39
N GLY A 492 -9.52 3.28 -6.97
CA GLY A 492 -9.65 1.82 -7.05
C GLY A 492 -10.12 1.14 -5.77
N TRP A 493 -9.43 1.35 -4.63
CA TRP A 493 -9.86 0.76 -3.35
C TRP A 493 -11.18 1.33 -2.83
N THR A 494 -11.54 2.58 -3.15
CA THR A 494 -12.70 3.26 -2.55
C THR A 494 -13.92 2.71 -3.24
N ASN A 495 -13.84 2.62 -4.56
CA ASN A 495 -14.78 1.97 -5.43
C ASN A 495 -14.98 0.51 -5.01
N GLY A 496 -13.86 -0.20 -4.80
CA GLY A 496 -13.84 -1.60 -4.42
C GLY A 496 -14.55 -1.88 -3.09
N VAL A 497 -14.12 -1.18 -2.04
CA VAL A 497 -14.67 -1.30 -0.69
C VAL A 497 -16.13 -0.82 -0.64
N TYR A 498 -16.48 0.26 -1.34
CA TYR A 498 -17.86 0.74 -1.41
C TYR A 498 -18.78 -0.35 -1.96
N LEU A 499 -18.42 -0.96 -3.11
CA LEU A 499 -19.24 -2.02 -3.71
C LEU A 499 -19.37 -3.24 -2.80
N ALA A 500 -18.28 -3.68 -2.18
CA ALA A 500 -18.30 -4.83 -1.27
C ALA A 500 -19.19 -4.57 -0.04
N MET A 501 -19.09 -3.39 0.57
CA MET A 501 -19.94 -3.01 1.70
C MET A 501 -21.41 -2.80 1.30
N ASP A 502 -21.67 -2.22 0.12
CA ASP A 502 -23.03 -2.05 -0.41
C ASP A 502 -23.69 -3.38 -0.76
N ALA A 503 -22.92 -4.36 -1.27
CA ALA A 503 -23.41 -5.70 -1.51
C ALA A 503 -23.85 -6.38 -0.20
N GLU A 504 -23.00 -6.39 0.84
CA GLU A 504 -23.37 -6.96 2.16
C GLU A 504 -24.59 -6.24 2.76
N ARG A 505 -24.66 -4.90 2.66
CA ARG A 505 -25.83 -4.11 3.08
C ARG A 505 -27.12 -4.55 2.40
N ARG A 506 -27.09 -4.85 1.10
CA ARG A 506 -28.29 -5.26 0.34
C ARG A 506 -28.76 -6.66 0.70
N THR A 507 -27.85 -7.58 1.05
CA THR A 507 -28.21 -8.93 1.50
C THR A 507 -28.86 -8.96 2.89
N GLU A 508 -28.66 -7.93 3.70
CA GLU A 508 -29.23 -7.79 5.05
C GLU A 508 -30.64 -7.18 5.06
N LEU A 509 -31.03 -6.46 3.99
CA LEU A 509 -32.36 -5.89 3.86
C LEU A 509 -33.32 -6.97 3.33
N PRO A 510 -34.48 -7.21 3.97
CA PRO A 510 -35.49 -8.10 3.40
C PRO A 510 -35.88 -7.58 2.01
N GLU A 511 -35.98 -8.46 1.01
CA GLU A 511 -36.57 -8.12 -0.29
C GLU A 511 -37.94 -7.48 -0.04
N SER A 512 -38.03 -6.17 -0.29
CA SER A 512 -39.23 -5.36 -0.09
C SER A 512 -40.22 -5.53 -1.23
#